data_AF-D5HNK4-F1
#
_entry.id   AF-D5HNK4-F1
#
_cell.length_a   1.000
_cell.length_b   1.000
_cell.length_c   1.000
_cell.angle_alpha   90.00
_cell.angle_beta   90.00
_cell.angle_gamma   90.00
#
_symmetry.space_group_name_H-M   'P 1'
#
loop_
_entity.id
_entity.type
_entity.pdbx_description
1 polymer ?
#
loop_
_entity_poly.entity_id
_entity_poly.type
_entity_poly.pdbx_seq_one_letter_code
_entity_poly.pdbx_strand_id
1 'polypeptide(L)' 'IYRTERHQTVKNAHPDAKNNDISKILGQQWQLESVEVRDEYKKKSDAIKEEFMRIYPDYKYQ' A
#
# COMPACT_ATOMS: atom_id res chain seq x y z
N ILE A 1 2.49 1.34 -0.91
CA ILE A 1 2.76 0.31 -1.94
C ILE A 1 1.45 -0.26 -2.48
N TYR A 2 0.74 -1.12 -1.72
CA TYR A 2 -0.53 -1.76 -2.13
C TYR A 2 -1.55 -0.81 -2.75
N ARG A 3 -1.88 0.29 -2.04
CA ARG A 3 -2.82 1.30 -2.53
C ARG A 3 -2.37 1.88 -3.87
N THR A 4 -1.11 2.29 -3.98
CA THR A 4 -0.55 2.93 -5.17
C THR A 4 -0.70 2.03 -6.40
N GLU A 5 -0.41 0.74 -6.26
CA GLU A 5 -0.50 -0.24 -7.35
C GLU A 5 -1.95 -0.50 -7.77
N ARG A 6 -2.87 -0.64 -6.82
CA ARG A 6 -4.27 -1.00 -7.12
C ARG A 6 -5.19 0.20 -7.35
N HIS A 7 -4.76 1.42 -7.04
CA HIS A 7 -5.61 2.62 -7.14
C HIS A 7 -6.16 2.82 -8.56
N GLN A 8 -5.31 2.69 -9.58
CA GLN A 8 -5.74 2.89 -10.96
C GLN A 8 -6.73 1.81 -11.39
N THR A 9 -6.52 0.55 -10.99
CA THR A 9 -7.45 -0.54 -11.27
C THR A 9 -8.82 -0.28 -10.66
N VAL A 10 -8.87 0.16 -9.40
CA VAL A 10 -10.15 0.49 -8.73
C VAL A 10 -10.79 1.73 -9.36
N LYS A 11 -10.01 2.75 -9.75
CA LYS A 11 -10.52 3.94 -10.44
C LYS A 11 -11.09 3.59 -11.82
N ASN A 12 -10.47 2.66 -12.54
CA ASN A 12 -10.95 2.21 -13.85
C ASN A 12 -12.23 1.37 -13.72
N ALA A 13 -12.33 0.52 -12.68
CA ALA A 13 -13.54 -0.25 -12.39
C ALA A 13 -14.68 0.62 -11.85
N HIS A 14 -14.36 1.74 -11.19
CA HIS A 14 -15.31 2.71 -10.68
C HIS A 14 -14.95 4.14 -11.12
N PRO A 15 -15.19 4.50 -12.40
CA PRO A 15 -14.79 5.81 -12.95
C PRO A 15 -15.37 6.99 -12.18
N ASP A 16 -16.59 6.86 -11.65
CA ASP A 16 -17.28 7.91 -10.91
C ASP A 16 -16.94 7.93 -9.41
N ALA A 17 -16.23 6.92 -8.91
CA ALA A 17 -15.88 6.86 -7.50
C ALA A 17 -14.94 8.01 -7.12
N LYS A 18 -15.26 8.68 -6.01
CA LYS A 18 -14.39 9.69 -5.42
C LYS A 18 -13.22 9.00 -4.74
N ASN A 19 -12.14 9.75 -4.53
CA ASN A 19 -10.94 9.22 -3.88
C ASN A 19 -11.22 8.62 -2.48
N ASN A 20 -12.22 9.16 -1.76
CA ASN A 20 -12.67 8.61 -0.48
C ASN A 20 -13.30 7.22 -0.64
N ASP A 21 -14.11 7.02 -1.67
CA ASP A 21 -14.76 5.73 -1.95
C ASP A 21 -13.71 4.70 -2.38
N ILE A 22 -12.76 5.10 -3.22
CA ILE A 22 -11.64 4.24 -3.61
C ILE A 22 -10.81 3.82 -2.39
N SER A 23 -10.61 4.72 -1.43
CA SER A 23 -9.88 4.42 -0.20
C SER A 23 -10.64 3.42 0.68
N LYS A 24 -11.97 3.52 0.77
CA LYS A 24 -12.81 2.53 1.45
C LYS A 24 -12.75 1.15 0.77
N ILE A 25 -12.89 1.12 -0.56
CA ILE A 25 -12.82 -0.11 -1.35
C ILE A 25 -11.47 -0.80 -1.18
N LEU A 26 -10.36 -0.06 -1.32
CA LEU A 26 -9.01 -0.60 -1.15
C LEU A 26 -8.76 -1.09 0.28
N GLY A 27 -9.32 -0.42 1.29
CA GLY A 27 -9.25 -0.87 2.69
C GLY A 27 -9.95 -2.22 2.89
N GLN A 28 -11.14 -2.38 2.31
CA GLN A 28 -11.88 -3.65 2.35
C GLN A 28 -11.16 -4.75 1.58
N GLN A 29 -10.65 -4.46 0.37
CA GLN A 29 -9.86 -5.41 -0.41
C GLN A 29 -8.64 -5.90 0.35
N TRP A 30 -7.91 -4.99 1.01
CA TRP A 30 -6.76 -5.35 1.84
C TRP A 30 -7.12 -6.27 3.01
N GLN A 31 -8.27 -6.02 3.67
CA GLN A 31 -8.73 -6.87 4.77
C GLN A 31 -9.12 -8.28 4.32
N LEU A 32 -9.67 -8.40 3.10
CA LEU A 32 -10.07 -9.67 2.49
C LEU A 32 -8.93 -10.38 1.76
N GLU A 33 -7.80 -9.71 1.58
CA GLU A 33 -6.64 -10.25 0.89
C GLU A 33 -6.02 -11.43 1.66
N SER A 34 -5.45 -12.37 0.92
CA SER A 34 -4.82 -13.55 1.52
C SER A 34 -3.63 -13.18 2.40
N VAL A 35 -3.26 -14.07 3.31
CA VAL A 35 -2.13 -13.84 4.23
C VAL A 35 -0.82 -13.73 3.44
N GLU A 36 -0.67 -14.55 2.40
CA GLU A 36 0.52 -14.62 1.55
C GLU A 36 0.78 -13.29 0.85
N VAL A 37 -0.27 -12.68 0.28
CA VAL A 37 -0.17 -11.38 -0.39
C VAL A 37 0.16 -10.30 0.64
N ARG A 38 -0.50 -10.30 1.81
CA ARG A 38 -0.21 -9.34 2.88
C ARG A 38 1.23 -9.42 3.35
N ASP A 39 1.76 -10.63 3.50
CA ASP A 39 3.15 -10.89 3.85
C ASP A 39 4.13 -10.44 2.76
N GLU A 40 3.79 -10.61 1.48
CA GLU A 40 4.61 -10.08 0.38
C GLU A 40 4.73 -8.55 0.46
N TYR A 41 3.61 -7.86 0.68
CA TYR A 41 3.64 -6.40 0.84
C TYR A 41 4.34 -5.95 2.11
N LYS A 42 4.27 -6.74 3.18
CA LYS A 42 5.05 -6.50 4.40
C LYS A 42 6.54 -6.59 4.12
N LYS A 43 7.01 -7.66 3.47
CA LYS A 43 8.41 -7.83 3.05
C LYS A 43 8.89 -6.68 2.16
N LYS A 44 8.07 -6.25 1.20
CA LYS A 44 8.35 -5.08 0.35
C LYS A 44 8.50 -3.80 1.19
N SER A 45 7.62 -3.59 2.16
CA SER A 45 7.68 -2.44 3.07
C SER A 45 8.94 -2.47 3.94
N ASP A 46 9.29 -3.64 4.47
CA ASP A 46 10.47 -3.82 5.31
C ASP A 46 11.76 -3.57 4.52
N ALA A 47 11.86 -4.10 3.30
CA ALA A 47 13.00 -3.85 2.41
C ALA A 47 13.18 -2.35 2.08
N ILE A 48 12.09 -1.63 1.81
CA ILE A 48 12.15 -0.18 1.59
C ILE A 48 12.61 0.55 2.85
N LYS A 49 12.12 0.13 4.02
CA LYS A 49 12.50 0.73 5.30
C LYS A 49 13.99 0.48 5.60
N GLU A 50 14.48 -0.73 5.38
CA GLU A 50 15.89 -1.09 5.56
C GLU A 50 16.79 -0.27 4.64
N GLU A 51 16.44 -0.19 3.34
CA GLU A 51 17.20 0.60 2.38
C GLU A 51 17.18 2.09 2.74
N PHE A 52 16.02 2.60 3.17
CA PHE A 52 15.90 3.97 3.64
C PHE A 52 16.80 4.24 4.86
N MET A 53 16.82 3.36 5.86
CA MET A 53 17.71 3.51 7.03
C MET A 53 19.19 3.38 6.65
N ARG A 54 19.52 2.57 5.64
CA ARG A 54 20.88 2.45 5.11
C ARG A 54 21.36 3.74 4.45
N ILE A 55 20.47 4.39 3.68
CA ILE A 55 20.76 5.67 3.00
C ILE A 55 20.76 6.83 4.00
N TYR A 56 19.87 6.79 5.00
CA TYR A 56 19.72 7.85 6.00
C TYR A 56 19.94 7.30 7.42
N PRO A 57 21.19 6.97 7.79
CA PRO A 57 21.50 6.34 9.09
C PRO A 57 21.14 7.24 10.28
N ASP A 58 21.13 8.56 10.10
CA ASP A 58 20.78 9.53 11.15
C ASP A 58 19.29 9.89 11.17
N TYR A 59 18.46 9.28 10.32
CA TYR A 59 17.04 9.60 10.28
C TYR A 59 16.31 9.10 11.53
N LYS A 60 15.73 10.03 12.27
CA LYS A 60 14.75 9.76 13.32
C LYS A 60 13.43 10.42 12.98
N TYR A 61 12.37 9.62 12.92
CA TYR A 61 11.01 10.12 12.87
C TYR A 61 10.70 10.83 14.20
N GLN A 62 10.32 12.11 14.15
CA GLN A 62 9.86 12.91 15.28
C GLN A 62 8.34 12.98 15.32
#